data_AF-A0A2N9EE38-F1
#
_entry.id   AF-A0A2N9EE38-F1
#
_cell.length_a   1.000
_cell.length_b   1.000
_cell.length_c   1.000
_cell.angle_alpha   90.00
_cell.angle_beta   90.00
_cell.angle_gamma   90.00
#
_symmetry.space_group_name_H-M   'P 1'
#
loop_
_entity.id
_entity.type
_entity.pdbx_description
1 polymer ?
#
loop_
_entity_poly.entity_id
_entity_poly.type
_entity_poly.pdbx_seq_one_letter_code
_entity_poly.pdbx_strand_id
1 'polypeptide(L)'
;MNTEENETTLAGRNKKSDDAREMQNFYQYYYKKYIQALQSDADKHDGAQLTKAYQTAALLFEVLKSVNQTEAVEAADEILEAHTKVEEKKQLYMPYNILPLYPDSENQAIMRYPEIQASVSALRNISGLLWPKGIPKKVNEDILDWLQAQFGFQKDNVANQREHLILLLVNVHLRQFPNPDQQPKLDDRALTGVMKKLFKNYKKWCKYLDRKSSLW
;
A
#
# COMPACT_ATOMS: atom_id res chain seq x y z
N MET A 1 36.11 19.80 42.59
CA MET A 1 35.52 18.52 43.00
C MET A 1 34.09 18.86 43.39
N ASN A 2 33.17 18.89 42.41
CA ASN A 2 31.76 19.25 42.60
C ASN A 2 30.93 18.04 42.17
N THR A 3 30.35 17.35 43.14
CA THR A 3 29.42 16.23 42.93
C THR A 3 28.29 16.32 43.93
N GLU A 4 27.55 17.44 43.92
CA GLU A 4 26.35 17.63 44.76
C GLU A 4 25.09 18.03 43.97
N GLU A 5 25.08 18.00 42.64
CA GLU A 5 23.90 18.43 41.85
C GLU A 5 22.99 17.29 41.37
N ASN A 6 23.29 16.01 41.65
CA ASN A 6 22.54 14.89 41.06
C ASN A 6 21.59 14.14 42.02
N GLU A 7 21.49 14.51 43.30
CA GLU A 7 20.66 13.76 44.25
C GLU A 7 19.24 14.31 44.43
N THR A 8 18.93 15.52 43.96
CA THR A 8 17.64 16.18 44.23
C THR A 8 16.53 15.91 43.20
N THR A 9 16.83 15.29 42.06
CA THR A 9 15.83 15.05 40.99
C THR A 9 15.13 13.68 41.09
N LEU A 10 15.53 12.83 42.04
CA LEU A 10 15.02 11.46 42.20
C LEU A 10 13.91 11.31 43.25
N ALA A 11 13.67 12.35 44.07
CA ALA A 11 12.69 12.32 45.16
C ALA A 11 11.37 12.97 44.73
N GLY A 12 10.50 12.24 44.02
CA GLY A 12 9.11 12.70 43.85
C GLY A 12 8.33 12.23 42.62
N ARG A 13 8.82 11.30 41.81
CA ARG A 13 8.01 10.73 40.72
C ARG A 13 7.33 9.46 41.18
N ASN A 14 6.00 9.47 41.22
CA ASN A 14 5.19 8.27 41.03
C ASN A 14 5.46 7.75 39.61
N LYS A 15 6.59 7.07 39.46
CA LYS A 15 7.36 6.93 38.20
C LYS A 15 6.73 5.99 37.17
N LYS A 16 5.74 5.18 37.57
CA LYS A 16 4.99 4.33 36.64
C LYS A 16 4.06 5.20 35.81
N SER A 17 2.94 5.67 36.36
CA SER A 17 1.96 6.50 35.65
C SER A 17 2.49 7.74 34.87
N ASP A 18 3.69 8.23 35.14
CA ASP A 18 4.30 9.32 34.36
C ASP A 18 4.79 8.83 32.98
N ASP A 19 5.35 7.63 32.90
CA ASP A 19 5.90 7.05 31.67
C ASP A 19 4.76 6.71 30.67
N ALA A 20 3.67 6.07 31.11
CA ALA A 20 2.50 5.84 30.24
C ALA A 20 1.91 7.16 29.70
N ARG A 21 1.80 8.18 30.54
CA ARG A 21 1.28 9.48 30.13
C ARG A 21 2.22 10.21 29.17
N GLU A 22 3.52 10.13 29.40
CA GLU A 22 4.53 10.69 28.50
C GLU A 22 4.50 9.99 27.13
N MET A 23 4.35 8.67 27.10
CA MET A 23 4.20 7.88 25.87
C MET A 23 2.94 8.26 25.08
N GLN A 24 1.81 8.43 25.77
CA GLN A 24 0.56 8.89 25.15
C GLN A 24 0.69 10.30 24.55
N ASN A 25 1.28 11.24 25.30
CA ASN A 25 1.54 12.59 24.83
C ASN A 25 2.48 12.61 23.63
N PHE A 26 3.54 11.79 23.67
CA PHE A 26 4.49 11.69 22.57
C PHE A 26 3.86 11.11 21.30
N TYR A 27 3.02 10.09 21.43
CA TYR A 27 2.28 9.54 20.29
C TYR A 27 1.40 10.59 19.62
N GLN A 28 0.61 11.32 20.41
CA GLN A 28 -0.24 12.39 19.89
C GLN A 28 0.58 13.51 19.22
N TYR A 29 1.69 13.92 19.85
CA TYR A 29 2.62 14.89 19.29
C TYR A 29 3.18 14.42 17.93
N TYR A 30 3.64 13.16 17.88
CA TYR A 30 4.20 12.56 16.67
C TYR A 30 3.16 12.54 15.54
N TYR A 31 1.94 12.10 15.84
CA TYR A 31 0.85 12.04 14.85
C TYR A 31 0.53 13.42 14.26
N LYS A 32 0.38 14.45 15.12
CA LYS A 32 0.12 15.83 14.67
C LYS A 32 1.27 16.39 13.83
N LYS A 33 2.50 16.24 14.31
CA LYS A 33 3.68 16.87 13.70
C LYS A 33 4.13 16.19 12.41
N TYR A 34 4.04 14.87 12.31
CA TYR A 34 4.63 14.12 11.20
C TYR A 34 3.58 13.52 10.27
N ILE A 35 2.39 13.14 10.74
CA ILE A 35 1.37 12.56 9.86
C ILE A 35 0.44 13.66 9.35
N GLN A 36 -0.22 14.42 10.23
CA GLN A 36 -1.17 15.45 9.81
C GLN A 36 -0.50 16.57 9.00
N ALA A 37 0.69 17.01 9.43
CA ALA A 37 1.43 18.05 8.70
C ALA A 37 1.82 17.59 7.28
N LEU A 38 2.31 16.35 7.11
CA LEU A 38 2.65 15.80 5.80
C LEU A 38 1.42 15.56 4.92
N GLN A 39 0.27 15.23 5.49
CA GLN A 39 -0.99 15.12 4.76
C GLN A 39 -1.50 16.48 4.25
N SER A 40 -1.28 17.56 5.03
CA SER A 40 -1.73 18.91 4.67
C SER A 40 -0.88 19.60 3.60
N ASP A 41 0.36 19.15 3.40
CA ASP A 41 1.30 19.75 2.44
C ASP A 41 1.20 19.04 1.07
N ALA A 42 0.08 19.25 0.37
CA ALA A 42 -0.27 18.56 -0.87
C ALA A 42 0.74 18.78 -2.02
N ASP A 43 1.49 19.89 -1.99
CA ASP A 43 2.49 20.25 -3.01
C ASP A 43 3.84 19.55 -2.80
N LYS A 44 4.09 19.00 -1.60
CA LYS A 44 5.34 18.29 -1.23
C LYS A 44 5.05 16.89 -0.72
N HIS A 45 4.23 16.14 -1.44
CA HIS A 45 3.89 14.78 -1.07
C HIS A 45 5.10 13.84 -1.25
N ASP A 46 6.09 13.94 -0.35
CA ASP A 46 7.21 13.00 -0.25
C ASP A 46 6.67 11.70 0.35
N GLY A 47 6.16 10.85 -0.53
CA GLY A 47 5.59 9.56 -0.18
C GLY A 47 6.54 8.72 0.68
N ALA A 48 7.86 8.82 0.49
CA ALA A 48 8.83 8.07 1.28
C ALA A 48 8.89 8.55 2.74
N GLN A 49 8.83 9.87 2.97
CA GLN A 49 8.75 10.43 4.32
C GLN A 49 7.44 10.03 5.01
N LEU A 50 6.33 10.07 4.28
CA LEU A 50 5.03 9.71 4.82
C LEU A 50 4.93 8.20 5.14
N THR A 51 5.47 7.34 4.27
CA THR A 51 5.65 5.90 4.55
C THR A 51 6.39 5.68 5.86
N LYS A 52 7.54 6.36 6.01
CA LYS A 52 8.36 6.24 7.22
C LYS A 52 7.59 6.74 8.45
N ALA A 53 6.84 7.83 8.31
CA ALA A 53 6.02 8.38 9.40
C ALA A 53 4.95 7.39 9.88
N TYR A 54 4.22 6.73 8.96
CA TYR A 54 3.24 5.70 9.35
C TYR A 54 3.88 4.46 9.97
N GLN A 55 5.03 4.01 9.44
CA GLN A 55 5.77 2.89 10.02
C GLN A 55 6.23 3.20 11.45
N THR A 56 6.82 4.37 11.66
CA THR A 56 7.24 4.82 12.99
C THR A 56 6.04 4.99 13.92
N ALA A 57 4.93 5.57 13.47
CA ALA A 57 3.73 5.70 14.30
C ALA A 57 3.17 4.33 14.72
N ALA A 58 3.15 3.33 13.85
CA ALA A 58 2.72 1.99 14.23
C ALA A 58 3.63 1.37 15.31
N LEU A 59 4.95 1.51 15.16
CA LEU A 59 5.91 1.06 16.18
C LEU A 59 5.72 1.82 17.50
N LEU A 60 5.54 3.14 17.46
CA LEU A 60 5.30 3.95 18.66
C LEU A 60 4.02 3.51 19.39
N PHE A 61 2.97 3.14 18.66
CA PHE A 61 1.74 2.61 19.26
C PHE A 61 1.95 1.25 19.93
N GLU A 62 2.75 0.35 19.33
CA GLU A 62 3.08 -0.94 19.96
C GLU A 62 3.84 -0.75 21.29
N VAL A 63 4.79 0.19 21.32
CA VAL A 63 5.52 0.53 22.55
C VAL A 63 4.57 1.15 23.57
N LEU A 64 3.75 2.11 23.17
CA LEU A 64 2.72 2.74 24.03
C LEU A 64 1.80 1.69 24.65
N LYS A 65 1.29 0.75 23.85
CA LYS A 65 0.42 -0.33 24.32
C LYS A 65 1.13 -1.20 25.37
N SER A 66 2.40 -1.50 25.16
CA SER A 66 3.20 -2.31 26.08
C SER A 66 3.44 -1.61 27.43
N VAL A 67 3.71 -0.31 27.40
CA VAL A 67 3.88 0.53 28.62
C VAL A 67 2.55 0.66 29.37
N ASN A 68 1.47 1.00 28.65
CA ASN A 68 0.12 1.10 29.22
C ASN A 68 -0.34 -0.19 29.90
N GLN A 69 -0.06 -1.36 29.31
CA GLN A 69 -0.35 -2.66 29.92
C GLN A 69 0.44 -2.90 31.21
N THR A 70 1.72 -2.51 31.23
CA THR A 70 2.61 -2.68 32.39
C THR A 70 2.15 -1.82 33.58
N GLU A 71 1.57 -0.66 33.29
CA GLU A 71 1.19 0.33 34.29
C GLU A 71 -0.31 0.37 34.60
N ALA A 72 -1.09 -0.52 33.97
CA ALA A 72 -2.54 -0.58 34.07
C ALA A 72 -3.23 0.76 33.74
N VAL A 73 -2.75 1.43 32.69
CA VAL A 73 -3.30 2.68 32.17
C VAL A 73 -4.00 2.41 30.84
N GLU A 74 -5.25 2.86 30.69
CA GLU A 74 -5.95 2.76 29.42
C GLU A 74 -5.43 3.81 28.41
N ALA A 75 -5.41 3.43 27.13
CA ALA A 75 -5.10 4.38 26.06
C ALA A 75 -6.32 5.27 25.81
N ALA A 76 -6.10 6.57 25.66
CA ALA A 76 -7.17 7.50 25.30
C ALA A 76 -7.81 7.12 23.94
N ASP A 77 -9.13 7.29 23.82
CA ASP A 77 -9.89 6.97 22.60
C ASP A 77 -9.32 7.69 21.36
N GLU A 78 -8.87 8.93 21.53
CA GLU A 78 -8.23 9.73 20.48
C GLU A 78 -6.99 9.03 19.88
N ILE A 79 -6.22 8.33 20.72
CA ILE A 79 -5.01 7.60 20.33
C ILE A 79 -5.39 6.32 19.57
N LEU A 80 -6.44 5.63 20.00
CA LEU A 80 -6.97 4.45 19.31
C LEU A 80 -7.52 4.81 17.93
N GLU A 81 -8.27 5.91 17.83
CA GLU A 81 -8.79 6.42 16.56
C GLU A 81 -7.65 6.84 15.62
N ALA A 82 -6.67 7.59 16.13
CA ALA A 82 -5.49 7.99 15.37
C ALA A 82 -4.71 6.76 14.87
N HIS A 83 -4.52 5.75 15.71
CA HIS A 83 -3.82 4.53 15.30
C HIS A 83 -4.60 3.71 14.27
N THR A 84 -5.92 3.67 14.36
CA THR A 84 -6.77 3.03 13.33
C THR A 84 -6.52 3.68 11.96
N LYS A 85 -6.47 5.01 11.91
CA LYS A 85 -6.11 5.76 10.68
C LYS A 85 -4.67 5.47 10.22
N VAL A 86 -3.74 5.33 11.16
CA VAL A 86 -2.34 4.94 10.86
C VAL A 86 -2.29 3.58 10.19
N GLU A 87 -2.98 2.57 10.72
CA GLU A 87 -2.94 1.22 10.15
C GLU A 87 -3.62 1.14 8.78
N GLU A 88 -4.74 1.84 8.58
CA GLU A 88 -5.39 1.95 7.28
C GLU A 88 -4.46 2.58 6.23
N LYS A 89 -3.80 3.69 6.59
CA LYS A 89 -2.91 4.42 5.67
C LYS A 89 -1.54 3.77 5.57
N LYS A 90 -1.03 3.04 6.57
CA LYS A 90 0.24 2.30 6.48
C LYS A 90 0.19 1.22 5.39
N GLN A 91 -0.96 0.56 5.24
CA GLN A 91 -1.17 -0.40 4.14
C GLN A 91 -1.14 0.27 2.75
N LEU A 92 -1.34 1.58 2.69
CA LEU A 92 -1.32 2.43 1.49
C LEU A 92 0.11 2.67 0.98
N TYR A 93 1.06 2.78 1.90
CA TYR A 93 2.42 3.26 1.66
C TYR A 93 3.44 2.12 1.69
N MET A 94 3.26 1.13 0.81
CA MET A 94 4.21 0.02 0.68
C MET A 94 5.46 0.48 -0.10
N PRO A 95 6.69 0.28 0.40
CA PRO A 95 7.92 0.85 -0.17
C PRO A 95 8.26 0.45 -1.61
N TYR A 96 7.67 -0.64 -2.11
CA TYR A 96 8.15 -1.33 -3.32
C TYR A 96 7.26 -1.15 -4.54
N ASN A 97 6.20 -0.34 -4.44
CA ASN A 97 5.27 -0.10 -5.54
C ASN A 97 5.49 1.31 -6.12
N ILE A 98 5.84 1.37 -7.40
CA ILE A 98 5.95 2.60 -8.21
C ILE A 98 4.56 3.18 -8.45
N LEU A 99 3.55 2.32 -8.64
CA LEU A 99 2.19 2.76 -8.90
C LEU A 99 1.40 2.83 -7.58
N PRO A 100 0.87 4.00 -7.21
CA PRO A 100 0.01 4.14 -6.05
C PRO A 100 -1.36 3.58 -6.42
N LEU A 101 -1.59 2.27 -6.31
CA LEU A 101 -2.86 1.63 -6.74
C LEU A 101 -3.95 1.63 -5.65
N TYR A 102 -3.85 2.55 -4.71
CA TYR A 102 -4.61 2.54 -3.47
C TYR A 102 -5.74 3.57 -3.45
N PRO A 103 -6.73 3.46 -2.55
CA PRO A 103 -7.80 4.45 -2.45
C PRO A 103 -7.23 5.86 -2.20
N ASP A 104 -7.71 6.86 -2.95
CA ASP A 104 -7.27 8.27 -2.94
C ASP A 104 -6.00 8.60 -3.75
N SER A 105 -5.39 7.64 -4.46
CA SER A 105 -4.19 7.91 -5.28
C SER A 105 -4.47 8.53 -6.66
N GLU A 106 -5.74 8.62 -7.05
CA GLU A 106 -6.16 9.01 -8.41
C GLU A 106 -5.60 10.36 -8.84
N ASN A 107 -5.38 11.26 -7.87
CA ASN A 107 -4.86 12.59 -8.12
C ASN A 107 -3.33 12.65 -8.26
N GLN A 108 -2.60 11.57 -7.99
CA GLN A 108 -1.14 11.54 -8.12
C GLN A 108 -0.72 11.65 -9.59
N ALA A 109 0.35 12.40 -9.86
CA ALA A 109 0.76 12.73 -11.23
C ALA A 109 0.92 11.49 -12.13
N ILE A 110 1.49 10.40 -11.61
CA ILE A 110 1.66 9.16 -12.36
C ILE A 110 0.33 8.46 -12.69
N MET A 111 -0.72 8.65 -11.89
CA MET A 111 -2.04 8.05 -12.14
C MET A 111 -2.85 8.83 -13.17
N ARG A 112 -2.41 10.04 -13.56
CA ARG A 112 -3.08 10.88 -14.57
C ARG A 112 -2.72 10.50 -16.01
N TYR A 113 -1.71 9.65 -16.22
CA TYR A 113 -1.35 9.19 -17.57
C TYR A 113 -2.47 8.31 -18.15
N PRO A 114 -3.00 8.64 -19.35
CA PRO A 114 -4.10 7.91 -19.97
C PRO A 114 -3.83 6.40 -20.13
N GLU A 115 -2.59 6.01 -20.40
CA GLU A 115 -2.17 4.62 -20.61
C GLU A 115 -2.21 3.82 -19.31
N ILE A 116 -1.85 4.46 -18.20
CA ILE A 116 -1.96 3.87 -16.86
C ILE A 116 -3.44 3.69 -16.51
N GLN A 117 -4.27 4.72 -16.72
CA GLN A 117 -5.71 4.65 -16.49
C GLN A 117 -6.38 3.57 -17.34
N ALA A 118 -6.01 3.47 -18.62
CA ALA A 118 -6.51 2.47 -19.54
C ALA A 118 -6.12 1.05 -19.10
N SER A 119 -4.87 0.86 -18.65
CA SER A 119 -4.38 -0.45 -18.18
C SER A 119 -5.05 -0.88 -16.88
N VAL A 120 -5.19 0.04 -15.91
CA VAL A 120 -5.92 -0.21 -14.65
C VAL A 120 -7.39 -0.54 -14.93
N SER A 121 -8.04 0.23 -15.80
CA SER A 121 -9.44 0.00 -16.19
C SER A 121 -9.63 -1.35 -16.89
N ALA A 122 -8.68 -1.76 -17.72
CA ALA A 122 -8.71 -3.07 -18.37
C ALA A 122 -8.63 -4.22 -17.36
N LEU A 123 -7.79 -4.12 -16.33
CA LEU A 123 -7.72 -5.15 -15.27
C LEU A 123 -8.98 -5.21 -14.41
N ARG A 124 -9.64 -4.06 -14.19
CA ARG A 124 -10.93 -3.95 -13.49
C ARG A 124 -12.12 -4.43 -14.33
N ASN A 125 -11.92 -4.76 -15.61
CA ASN A 125 -12.96 -5.36 -16.44
C ASN A 125 -13.17 -6.84 -16.08
N ILE A 126 -13.80 -7.07 -14.93
CA ILE A 126 -14.11 -8.39 -14.37
C ILE A 126 -15.59 -8.75 -14.53
N SER A 127 -16.29 -8.12 -15.48
CA SER A 127 -17.68 -8.46 -15.78
C SER A 127 -17.77 -9.92 -16.22
N GLY A 128 -18.63 -10.71 -15.56
CA GLY A 128 -18.83 -12.13 -15.86
C GLY A 128 -18.01 -13.10 -15.02
N LEU A 129 -17.11 -12.63 -14.14
CA LEU A 129 -16.44 -13.50 -13.19
C LEU A 129 -17.33 -13.83 -11.99
N LEU A 130 -17.36 -15.10 -11.62
CA LEU A 130 -18.04 -15.59 -10.41
C LEU A 130 -17.11 -15.41 -9.20
N TRP A 131 -17.52 -14.59 -8.24
CA TRP A 131 -16.76 -14.40 -6.99
C TRP A 131 -16.97 -15.60 -6.05
N PRO A 132 -15.95 -16.01 -5.27
CA PRO A 132 -16.14 -17.05 -4.26
C PRO A 132 -17.24 -16.67 -3.26
N LYS A 133 -18.08 -17.65 -2.88
CA LYS A 133 -19.13 -17.44 -1.88
C LYS A 133 -18.51 -17.06 -0.53
N GLY A 134 -19.08 -16.06 0.13
CA GLY A 134 -18.64 -15.62 1.46
C GLY A 134 -17.51 -14.58 1.46
N ILE A 135 -16.95 -14.22 0.30
CA ILE A 135 -15.98 -13.13 0.18
C ILE A 135 -16.71 -11.89 -0.37
N PRO A 136 -16.85 -10.81 0.40
CA PRO A 136 -17.46 -9.58 -0.11
C PRO A 136 -16.55 -8.95 -1.16
N LYS A 137 -17.13 -8.64 -2.33
CA LYS A 137 -16.43 -7.92 -3.40
C LYS A 137 -16.22 -6.47 -2.98
N LYS A 138 -14.96 -6.00 -2.94
CA LYS A 138 -14.64 -4.60 -2.64
C LYS A 138 -14.76 -3.71 -3.88
N VAL A 139 -14.91 -2.41 -3.63
CA VAL A 139 -14.83 -1.38 -4.67
C VAL A 139 -13.41 -1.40 -5.26
N ASN A 140 -13.30 -1.25 -6.59
CA ASN A 140 -12.04 -1.22 -7.33
C ASN A 140 -11.24 -2.54 -7.42
N GLU A 141 -11.85 -3.69 -7.10
CA GLU A 141 -11.21 -5.00 -7.32
C GLU A 141 -11.00 -5.32 -8.80
N ASP A 142 -9.90 -5.99 -9.08
CA ASP A 142 -9.50 -6.41 -10.41
C ASP A 142 -9.34 -7.93 -10.56
N ILE A 143 -8.95 -8.36 -11.75
CA ILE A 143 -8.75 -9.79 -12.07
C ILE A 143 -7.75 -10.48 -11.13
N LEU A 144 -6.77 -9.74 -10.59
CA LEU A 144 -5.75 -10.31 -9.71
C LEU A 144 -6.30 -10.46 -8.28
N ASP A 145 -7.19 -9.58 -7.83
CA ASP A 145 -7.96 -9.79 -6.59
C ASP A 145 -8.86 -11.03 -6.71
N TRP A 146 -9.48 -11.23 -7.88
CA TRP A 146 -10.26 -12.43 -8.14
C TRP A 146 -9.39 -13.69 -8.08
N LEU A 147 -8.22 -13.68 -8.74
CA LEU A 147 -7.27 -14.81 -8.67
C LEU A 147 -6.79 -15.05 -7.25
N GLN A 148 -6.54 -14.00 -6.48
CA GLN A 148 -6.21 -14.11 -5.06
C GLN A 148 -7.31 -14.82 -4.29
N ALA A 149 -8.56 -14.40 -4.45
CA ALA A 149 -9.70 -14.96 -3.76
C ALA A 149 -9.96 -16.43 -4.13
N GLN A 150 -9.70 -16.83 -5.38
CA GLN A 150 -9.91 -18.20 -5.86
C GLN A 150 -8.79 -19.16 -5.45
N PHE A 151 -7.53 -18.70 -5.50
CA PHE A 151 -6.36 -19.57 -5.38
C PHE A 151 -5.52 -19.34 -4.12
N GLY A 152 -5.85 -18.31 -3.32
CA GLY A 152 -5.16 -18.03 -2.06
C GLY A 152 -3.76 -17.43 -2.22
N PHE A 153 -3.50 -16.68 -3.30
CA PHE A 153 -2.20 -16.03 -3.49
C PHE A 153 -1.88 -15.04 -2.36
N GLN A 154 -0.61 -14.97 -1.95
CA GLN A 154 -0.16 -13.98 -0.97
C GLN A 154 -0.40 -12.55 -1.48
N LYS A 155 -0.92 -11.67 -0.60
CA LYS A 155 -1.26 -10.27 -0.89
C LYS A 155 -0.13 -9.49 -1.58
N ASP A 156 1.09 -9.60 -1.07
CA ASP A 156 2.21 -8.82 -1.61
C ASP A 156 2.65 -9.31 -2.99
N ASN A 157 2.56 -10.63 -3.24
CA ASN A 157 2.83 -11.17 -4.57
C ASN A 157 1.80 -10.67 -5.58
N VAL A 158 0.52 -10.66 -5.21
CA VAL A 158 -0.57 -10.14 -6.05
C VAL A 158 -0.33 -8.65 -6.35
N ALA A 159 -0.01 -7.85 -5.33
CA ALA A 159 0.26 -6.43 -5.50
C ALA A 159 1.46 -6.16 -6.44
N ASN A 160 2.56 -6.91 -6.25
CA ASN A 160 3.74 -6.80 -7.10
C ASN A 160 3.48 -7.23 -8.55
N GLN A 161 2.76 -8.34 -8.76
CA GLN A 161 2.40 -8.80 -10.11
C GLN A 161 1.43 -7.85 -10.81
N ARG A 162 0.51 -7.23 -10.06
CA ARG A 162 -0.40 -6.20 -10.57
C ARG A 162 0.36 -5.03 -11.15
N GLU A 163 1.26 -4.45 -10.38
CA GLU A 163 2.06 -3.34 -10.83
C GLU A 163 2.90 -3.71 -12.06
N HIS A 164 3.60 -4.84 -11.99
CA HIS A 164 4.44 -5.30 -13.10
C HIS A 164 3.63 -5.50 -14.39
N LEU A 165 2.42 -6.05 -14.29
CA LEU A 165 1.53 -6.24 -15.44
C LEU A 165 1.07 -4.89 -16.01
N ILE A 166 0.67 -3.94 -15.17
CA ILE A 166 0.28 -2.59 -15.60
C ILE A 166 1.44 -1.90 -16.31
N LEU A 167 2.63 -1.89 -15.72
CA LEU A 167 3.82 -1.27 -16.32
C LEU A 167 4.21 -1.92 -17.65
N LEU A 168 4.08 -3.24 -17.77
CA LEU A 168 4.33 -3.95 -19.01
C LEU A 168 3.31 -3.61 -20.12
N LEU A 169 2.02 -3.51 -19.76
CA LEU A 169 0.96 -3.08 -20.67
C LEU A 169 1.21 -1.66 -21.16
N VAL A 170 1.46 -0.72 -20.25
CA VAL A 170 1.78 0.68 -20.57
C VAL A 170 3.02 0.76 -21.47
N ASN A 171 4.09 0.02 -21.16
CA ASN A 171 5.32 0.03 -21.95
C ASN A 171 5.10 -0.44 -23.39
N VAL A 172 4.33 -1.51 -23.57
CA VAL A 172 4.03 -2.03 -24.92
C VAL A 172 3.09 -1.09 -25.66
N HIS A 173 2.08 -0.53 -24.97
CA HIS A 173 1.15 0.43 -25.53
C HIS A 173 1.90 1.66 -26.08
N LEU A 174 2.69 2.33 -25.26
CA LEU A 174 3.44 3.54 -25.64
C LEU A 174 4.40 3.31 -26.82
N ARG A 175 4.99 2.11 -26.92
CA ARG A 175 5.87 1.77 -28.05
C ARG A 175 5.12 1.57 -29.36
N GLN A 176 3.86 1.16 -29.30
CA GLN A 176 3.02 0.93 -30.48
C GLN A 176 2.24 2.19 -30.87
N PHE A 177 1.87 3.02 -29.90
CA PHE A 177 1.08 4.23 -30.06
C PHE A 177 1.77 5.38 -29.31
N PRO A 178 2.74 6.05 -29.94
CA PRO A 178 3.48 7.15 -29.30
C PRO A 178 2.64 8.43 -29.13
N ASN A 179 1.44 8.49 -29.70
CA ASN A 179 0.53 9.63 -29.60
C ASN A 179 -0.51 9.39 -28.49
N PRO A 180 -0.34 9.98 -27.30
CA PRO A 180 -1.21 9.75 -26.14
C PRO A 180 -2.62 10.34 -26.31
N ASP A 181 -2.79 11.35 -27.17
CA ASP A 181 -4.05 12.09 -27.34
C ASP A 181 -5.17 11.28 -28.00
N GLN A 182 -4.88 10.09 -28.53
CA GLN A 182 -5.81 9.39 -29.41
C GLN A 182 -6.65 8.30 -28.74
N GLN A 183 -6.29 7.74 -27.58
CA GLN A 183 -7.03 6.58 -27.07
C GLN A 183 -7.18 6.51 -25.54
N PRO A 184 -8.43 6.59 -25.02
CA PRO A 184 -8.71 6.35 -23.61
C PRO A 184 -8.74 4.84 -23.24
N LYS A 185 -8.43 3.94 -24.18
CA LYS A 185 -8.56 2.49 -24.01
C LYS A 185 -7.28 1.78 -24.44
N LEU A 186 -6.94 0.69 -23.73
CA LEU A 186 -5.84 -0.20 -24.07
C LEU A 186 -6.10 -0.87 -25.43
N ASP A 187 -5.19 -0.69 -26.39
CA ASP A 187 -5.29 -1.28 -27.74
C ASP A 187 -5.06 -2.81 -27.69
N ASP A 188 -5.90 -3.56 -28.41
CA ASP A 188 -5.85 -5.03 -28.45
C ASP A 188 -4.53 -5.58 -29.00
N ARG A 189 -3.81 -4.82 -29.83
CA ARG A 189 -2.47 -5.18 -30.33
C ARG A 189 -1.43 -5.11 -29.23
N ALA A 190 -1.54 -4.14 -28.33
CA ALA A 190 -0.65 -4.03 -27.17
C ALA A 190 -0.90 -5.20 -26.22
N LEU A 191 -2.17 -5.51 -25.93
CA LEU A 191 -2.57 -6.66 -25.14
C LEU A 191 -2.04 -7.97 -25.74
N THR A 192 -2.24 -8.18 -27.05
CA THR A 192 -1.71 -9.35 -27.77
C THR A 192 -0.20 -9.46 -27.66
N GLY A 193 0.51 -8.32 -27.76
CA GLY A 193 1.96 -8.25 -27.58
C GLY A 193 2.40 -8.70 -26.19
N VAL A 194 1.71 -8.25 -25.14
CA VAL A 194 1.98 -8.65 -23.75
C VAL A 194 1.66 -10.13 -23.52
N MET A 195 0.50 -10.61 -23.97
CA MET A 195 0.13 -12.03 -23.86
C MET A 195 1.18 -12.95 -24.53
N LYS A 196 1.63 -12.60 -25.73
CA LYS A 196 2.69 -13.36 -26.43
C LYS A 196 3.99 -13.40 -25.63
N LYS A 197 4.36 -12.31 -24.95
CA LYS A 197 5.56 -12.27 -24.09
C LYS A 197 5.38 -13.14 -22.83
N LEU A 198 4.29 -12.96 -22.09
CA LEU A 198 4.03 -13.69 -20.84
C LEU A 198 3.99 -15.20 -21.06
N PHE A 199 3.26 -15.64 -22.08
CA PHE A 199 3.07 -17.07 -22.33
C PHE A 199 4.14 -17.71 -23.22
N LYS A 200 5.18 -16.96 -23.62
CA LYS A 200 6.27 -17.48 -24.46
C LYS A 200 6.93 -18.70 -23.82
N ASN A 201 7.22 -18.61 -22.51
CA ASN A 201 7.87 -19.70 -21.79
C ASN A 201 6.93 -20.90 -21.62
N TYR A 202 5.67 -20.67 -21.28
CA TYR A 202 4.66 -21.73 -21.21
C TYR A 202 4.49 -22.47 -22.55
N LYS A 203 4.36 -21.75 -23.66
CA LYS A 203 4.24 -22.35 -25.00
C LYS A 203 5.49 -23.17 -25.37
N LYS A 204 6.69 -22.69 -25.02
CA LYS A 204 7.95 -23.45 -25.18
C LYS A 204 7.97 -24.73 -24.34
N TRP A 205 7.54 -24.65 -23.07
CA TRP A 205 7.44 -25.80 -22.18
C TRP A 205 6.45 -26.86 -22.68
N CYS A 206 5.28 -26.44 -23.14
CA CYS A 206 4.30 -27.35 -23.76
C CYS A 206 4.91 -28.10 -24.94
N LYS A 207 5.61 -27.37 -25.83
CA LYS A 207 6.30 -27.97 -26.98
C LYS A 207 7.40 -28.94 -26.55
N TYR A 208 8.19 -28.60 -25.53
CA TYR A 208 9.23 -29.48 -25.00
C TYR A 208 8.66 -30.79 -24.42
N LEU A 209 7.51 -30.71 -23.75
CA LEU A 209 6.81 -31.86 -23.16
C LEU A 209 5.88 -32.59 -24.14
N ASP A 210 5.88 -32.22 -25.43
CA ASP A 210 4.96 -32.71 -26.47
C ASP A 210 3.47 -32.64 -26.07
N ARG A 211 3.10 -31.55 -25.38
CA ARG A 211 1.71 -31.26 -24.97
C ARG A 211 1.12 -30.13 -25.79
N LYS A 212 -0.17 -30.23 -26.09
CA LYS A 212 -0.94 -29.12 -26.66
C LYS A 212 -1.07 -27.99 -25.64
N SER A 213 -0.76 -26.77 -26.08
CA SER A 213 -1.01 -25.55 -25.30
C SER A 213 -2.52 -25.41 -25.04
N SER A 214 -2.90 -25.10 -23.80
CA SER A 214 -4.29 -24.74 -23.46
C SER A 214 -4.63 -23.28 -23.82
N LEU A 215 -3.62 -22.51 -24.23
CA LEU A 215 -3.78 -21.17 -24.79
C LEU A 215 -3.96 -21.27 -26.30
N TRP A 216 -4.88 -20.47 -26.83
CA TRP A 216 -5.08 -20.28 -28.27
C TRP A 216 -3.86 -19.65 -28.95
#